data_AF-A0AAE9A4H4-F1
#
_entry.id   AF-A0AAE9A4H4-F1
#
_cell.length_a   1.000
_cell.length_b   1.000
_cell.length_c   1.000
_cell.angle_alpha   90.00
_cell.angle_beta   90.00
_cell.angle_gamma   90.00
#
_symmetry.space_group_name_H-M   'P 1'
#
loop_
_entity.id
_entity.type
_entity.pdbx_description
1 polymer ?
#
loop_
_entity_poly.entity_id
_entity_poly.type
_entity_poly.pdbx_seq_one_letter_code
_entity_poly.pdbx_strand_id
1 'polypeptide(L)'
;MVFENTTNVSFIENANYNDSIMRKFREITFFKIFEIYNLITVFIGDLLFIFLSIYARRKTISSSEQREFQEHHAPIFSQLYYISLLYLIAENFVFLLQAIGEISSNESVFTFLFSARMFIDVDFFRVFQNVLFASVTVFSFLAAAQRMILVYFKSNKWIITEFNLKIIIFVIYFFLAHYCWIIYKCELDSAEVHKSILKYQTLNYTYNIIIFLMSFSTGCFYIHLFKLVGKIAKKSRANILYQFVPIYTVQTIHITVYLSALIISDVSSKDHVWRVNLISAEFILPFIPVIVSLSYIASKENLRAMGLNFMTSVLRSTIG
;
A
#
# COMPACT_ATOMS: atom_id res chain seq x y z
N MET A 1 -9.51 63.84 34.61
CA MET A 1 -8.69 62.85 33.87
C MET A 1 -8.68 61.54 34.65
N VAL A 2 -9.50 60.57 34.26
CA VAL A 2 -9.22 59.14 34.44
C VAL A 2 -9.81 58.47 33.21
N PHE A 3 -8.94 57.75 32.48
CA PHE A 3 -9.14 57.22 31.15
C PHE A 3 -9.99 55.94 31.11
N GLU A 4 -10.66 55.79 29.98
CA GLU A 4 -11.24 54.55 29.42
C GLU A 4 -10.27 53.37 29.50
N ASN A 5 -10.71 52.22 30.04
CA ASN A 5 -10.01 50.95 29.81
C ASN A 5 -10.87 49.68 30.06
N THR A 6 -12.13 49.66 29.60
CA THR A 6 -13.02 48.49 29.79
C THR A 6 -13.52 47.84 28.49
N THR A 7 -13.15 48.35 27.32
CA THR A 7 -13.63 47.83 26.01
C THR A 7 -12.69 46.84 25.33
N ASN A 8 -11.43 46.71 25.75
CA ASN A 8 -10.45 45.83 25.10
C ASN A 8 -10.41 44.38 25.64
N VAL A 9 -10.95 44.11 26.83
CA VAL A 9 -10.90 42.75 27.41
C VAL A 9 -11.98 41.83 26.83
N SER A 10 -13.19 42.36 26.58
CA SER A 10 -14.31 41.59 26.01
C SER A 10 -14.13 41.24 24.53
N PHE A 11 -13.35 42.02 23.78
CA PHE A 11 -13.03 41.73 22.37
C PHE A 11 -12.01 40.61 22.21
N ILE A 12 -11.04 40.51 23.13
CA ILE A 12 -10.00 39.46 23.10
C ILE A 12 -10.58 38.11 23.55
N GLU A 13 -11.48 38.09 24.54
CA GLU A 13 -12.18 36.86 24.96
C GLU A 13 -13.14 36.34 23.86
N ASN A 14 -13.88 37.22 23.18
CA ASN A 14 -14.74 36.82 22.06
C ASN A 14 -13.96 36.33 20.83
N ALA A 15 -12.78 36.90 20.56
CA ALA A 15 -11.90 36.43 19.49
C ALA A 15 -11.35 35.03 19.78
N ASN A 16 -10.86 34.78 21.00
CA ASN A 16 -10.39 33.45 21.42
C ASN A 16 -11.50 32.39 21.45
N TYR A 17 -12.71 32.77 21.86
CA TYR A 17 -13.86 31.87 21.87
C TYR A 17 -14.28 31.45 20.45
N ASN A 18 -14.40 32.42 19.53
CA ASN A 18 -14.72 32.16 18.13
C ASN A 18 -13.64 31.34 17.41
N ASP A 19 -12.36 31.57 17.74
CA ASP A 19 -11.25 30.80 17.17
C ASP A 19 -11.26 29.35 17.71
N SER A 20 -11.63 29.14 18.97
CA SER A 20 -11.81 27.79 19.55
C SER A 20 -12.97 27.02 18.91
N ILE A 21 -14.08 27.70 18.59
CA ILE A 21 -15.25 27.10 17.91
C ILE A 21 -14.90 26.78 16.46
N MET A 22 -14.24 27.69 15.75
CA MET A 22 -13.77 27.46 14.38
C MET A 22 -12.76 26.32 14.30
N ARG A 23 -11.89 26.17 15.31
CA ARG A 23 -10.96 25.03 15.41
C ARG A 23 -11.70 23.72 15.63
N LYS A 24 -12.64 23.65 16.58
CA LYS A 24 -13.47 22.45 16.82
C LYS A 24 -14.31 22.08 15.59
N PHE A 25 -14.91 23.06 14.91
CA PHE A 25 -15.69 22.81 13.70
C PHE A 25 -14.82 22.25 12.56
N ARG A 26 -13.60 22.79 12.41
CA ARG A 26 -12.63 22.29 11.43
C ARG A 26 -12.17 20.86 11.76
N GLU A 27 -11.91 20.57 13.02
CA GLU A 27 -11.57 19.22 13.50
C GLU A 27 -12.69 18.23 13.20
N ILE A 28 -13.93 18.52 13.60
CA ILE A 28 -15.10 17.66 13.34
C ILE A 28 -15.32 17.42 11.85
N THR A 29 -15.19 18.48 11.04
CA THR A 29 -15.34 18.38 9.58
C THR A 29 -14.25 17.50 8.98
N PHE A 30 -13.01 17.66 9.42
CA PHE A 30 -11.88 16.84 8.98
C PHE A 30 -12.07 15.37 9.32
N PHE A 31 -12.46 15.06 10.57
CA PHE A 31 -12.72 13.68 11.00
C PHE A 31 -13.80 13.00 10.16
N LYS A 32 -14.91 13.69 9.88
CA LYS A 32 -15.98 13.14 9.03
C LYS A 32 -15.53 12.92 7.58
N ILE A 33 -14.78 13.86 7.01
CA ILE A 33 -14.23 13.69 5.66
C ILE A 33 -13.30 12.48 5.60
N PHE A 34 -12.46 12.31 6.62
CA PHE A 34 -11.52 11.20 6.72
C PHE A 34 -12.24 9.85 6.85
N GLU A 35 -13.29 9.79 7.67
CA GLU A 35 -14.12 8.58 7.81
C GLU A 35 -14.81 8.20 6.50
N ILE A 36 -15.40 9.19 5.80
CA ILE A 36 -15.98 8.98 4.46
C ILE A 36 -14.93 8.51 3.46
N TYR A 37 -13.74 9.11 3.50
CA TYR A 37 -12.61 8.72 2.64
C TYR A 37 -12.24 7.25 2.87
N ASN A 38 -12.03 6.82 4.12
CA ASN A 38 -11.69 5.43 4.46
C ASN A 38 -12.79 4.45 4.03
N LEU A 39 -14.05 4.80 4.27
CA LEU A 39 -15.19 3.98 3.84
C LEU A 39 -15.19 3.77 2.32
N ILE A 40 -14.95 4.85 1.56
CA ILE A 40 -14.89 4.79 0.10
C ILE A 40 -13.70 3.92 -0.37
N THR A 41 -12.52 4.08 0.24
CA THR A 41 -11.33 3.32 -0.17
C THR A 41 -11.47 1.84 0.13
N VAL A 42 -11.97 1.46 1.31
CA VAL A 42 -12.26 0.07 1.69
C VAL A 42 -13.27 -0.53 0.70
N PHE A 43 -14.40 0.14 0.47
CA PHE A 43 -15.44 -0.33 -0.43
C PHE A 43 -14.95 -0.52 -1.87
N ILE A 44 -14.21 0.45 -2.42
CA ILE A 44 -13.63 0.35 -3.76
C ILE A 44 -12.58 -0.76 -3.81
N GLY A 45 -11.75 -0.88 -2.76
CA GLY A 45 -10.75 -1.94 -2.61
C GLY A 45 -11.39 -3.33 -2.69
N ASP A 46 -12.42 -3.58 -1.88
CA ASP A 46 -13.17 -4.83 -1.85
C ASP A 46 -13.83 -5.14 -3.19
N LEU A 47 -14.54 -4.17 -3.77
CA LEU A 47 -15.24 -4.35 -5.03
C LEU A 47 -14.28 -4.72 -6.17
N LEU A 48 -13.14 -4.03 -6.26
CA LEU A 48 -12.11 -4.35 -7.26
C LEU A 48 -11.43 -5.68 -6.98
N PHE A 49 -11.23 -6.05 -5.72
CA PHE A 49 -10.62 -7.34 -5.36
C PHE A 49 -11.56 -8.52 -5.63
N ILE A 50 -12.86 -8.33 -5.46
CA ILE A 50 -13.90 -9.29 -5.88
C ILE A 50 -13.86 -9.46 -7.40
N PHE A 51 -13.83 -8.36 -8.16
CA PHE A 51 -13.69 -8.44 -9.62
C PHE A 51 -12.41 -9.14 -10.04
N LEU A 52 -11.30 -8.86 -9.38
CA LEU A 52 -10.03 -9.54 -9.61
C LEU A 52 -10.13 -11.05 -9.34
N SER A 53 -10.81 -11.44 -8.26
CA SER A 53 -10.99 -12.84 -7.86
C SER A 53 -11.90 -13.60 -8.84
N ILE A 54 -13.00 -12.97 -9.28
CA ILE A 54 -13.88 -13.51 -10.34
C ILE A 54 -13.10 -13.65 -11.65
N TYR A 55 -12.33 -12.64 -12.01
CA TYR A 55 -11.49 -12.65 -13.20
C TYR A 55 -10.46 -13.79 -13.15
N ALA A 56 -9.75 -13.93 -12.02
CA ALA A 56 -8.76 -14.98 -11.82
C ALA A 56 -9.37 -16.39 -12.00
N ARG A 57 -10.59 -16.62 -11.50
CA ARG A 57 -11.33 -17.89 -11.67
C ARG A 57 -11.81 -18.15 -13.10
N ARG A 58 -12.25 -17.13 -13.83
CA ARG A 58 -12.70 -17.29 -15.23
C ARG A 58 -11.54 -17.60 -16.17
N LYS A 59 -10.35 -17.07 -15.89
CA LYS A 59 -9.15 -17.25 -16.72
C LYS A 59 -8.66 -18.70 -16.81
N THR A 60 -8.96 -19.54 -15.83
CA THR A 60 -8.67 -20.98 -15.87
C THR A 60 -9.43 -21.74 -16.96
N ILE A 61 -10.41 -21.11 -17.63
CA ILE A 61 -11.37 -21.80 -18.50
C ILE A 61 -11.18 -21.49 -20.01
N SER A 62 -10.45 -20.44 -20.43
CA SER A 62 -10.36 -20.12 -21.88
C SER A 62 -9.04 -19.52 -22.42
N SER A 63 -8.61 -20.07 -23.56
CA SER A 63 -7.66 -19.59 -24.60
C SER A 63 -6.14 -19.60 -24.33
N SER A 64 -5.39 -19.91 -25.40
CA SER A 64 -4.02 -20.45 -25.40
C SER A 64 -2.91 -19.50 -25.90
N GLU A 65 -3.21 -18.40 -26.58
CA GLU A 65 -2.15 -17.56 -27.19
C GLU A 65 -1.69 -16.39 -26.29
N GLN A 66 -2.53 -15.93 -25.35
CA GLN A 66 -2.13 -14.94 -24.33
C GLN A 66 -1.41 -15.58 -23.13
N ARG A 67 -1.19 -16.91 -23.18
CA ARG A 67 -0.56 -17.73 -22.14
C ARG A 67 0.95 -17.48 -22.03
N GLU A 68 1.67 -17.43 -23.12
CA GLU A 68 3.15 -17.42 -23.09
C GLU A 68 3.73 -16.13 -22.45
N PHE A 69 3.12 -14.97 -22.72
CA PHE A 69 3.55 -13.68 -22.11
C PHE A 69 3.10 -13.52 -20.65
N GLN A 70 2.08 -14.27 -20.22
CA GLN A 70 1.46 -14.13 -18.89
C GLN A 70 1.88 -15.23 -17.90
N GLU A 71 2.29 -16.41 -18.38
CA GLU A 71 2.67 -17.54 -17.54
C GLU A 71 4.00 -17.31 -16.82
N HIS A 72 4.94 -16.57 -17.43
CA HIS A 72 6.24 -16.31 -16.79
C HIS A 72 6.15 -15.41 -15.54
N HIS A 73 5.22 -14.46 -15.50
CA HIS A 73 5.05 -13.57 -14.34
C HIS A 73 3.98 -14.00 -13.35
N ALA A 74 3.19 -15.02 -13.68
CA ALA A 74 2.10 -15.50 -12.84
C ALA A 74 2.55 -15.77 -11.37
N PRO A 75 3.75 -16.32 -11.10
CA PRO A 75 4.20 -16.57 -9.73
C PRO A 75 4.56 -15.31 -8.93
N ILE A 76 5.03 -14.24 -9.59
CA ILE A 76 5.42 -12.98 -8.92
C ILE A 76 4.18 -12.13 -8.67
N PHE A 77 3.35 -12.02 -9.70
CA PHE A 77 2.08 -11.33 -9.58
C PHE A 77 1.22 -12.00 -8.50
N SER A 78 1.16 -13.33 -8.43
CA SER A 78 0.41 -14.00 -7.36
C SER A 78 0.88 -13.60 -5.95
N GLN A 79 2.17 -13.28 -5.74
CA GLN A 79 2.62 -12.75 -4.46
C GLN A 79 2.01 -11.38 -4.17
N LEU A 80 2.00 -10.46 -5.14
CA LEU A 80 1.33 -9.16 -5.00
C LEU A 80 -0.16 -9.32 -4.70
N TYR A 81 -0.83 -10.28 -5.35
CA TYR A 81 -2.22 -10.62 -5.05
C TYR A 81 -2.39 -11.08 -3.60
N TYR A 82 -1.57 -12.01 -3.10
CA TYR A 82 -1.68 -12.51 -1.73
C TYR A 82 -1.37 -11.44 -0.69
N ILE A 83 -0.38 -10.57 -0.96
CA ILE A 83 -0.04 -9.45 -0.08
C ILE A 83 -1.20 -8.45 0.00
N SER A 84 -1.78 -8.08 -1.15
CA SER A 84 -2.96 -7.21 -1.19
C SER A 84 -4.19 -7.85 -0.53
N LEU A 85 -4.40 -9.16 -0.71
CA LEU A 85 -5.48 -9.89 -0.02
C LEU A 85 -5.30 -9.86 1.49
N LEU A 86 -4.09 -10.12 1.98
CA LEU A 86 -3.79 -10.12 3.41
C LEU A 86 -4.05 -8.75 4.03
N TYR A 87 -3.62 -7.68 3.36
CA TYR A 87 -3.92 -6.31 3.75
C TYR A 87 -5.43 -6.05 3.81
N LEU A 88 -6.16 -6.40 2.74
CA LEU A 88 -7.60 -6.19 2.64
C LEU A 88 -8.38 -6.95 3.72
N ILE A 89 -7.95 -8.17 4.07
CA ILE A 89 -8.54 -8.94 5.17
C ILE A 89 -8.32 -8.23 6.51
N ALA A 90 -7.10 -7.74 6.77
CA ALA A 90 -6.78 -7.03 8.00
C ALA A 90 -7.58 -5.72 8.12
N GLU A 91 -7.69 -4.96 7.04
CA GLU A 91 -8.47 -3.72 6.97
C GLU A 91 -9.97 -3.96 7.19
N ASN A 92 -10.53 -4.97 6.54
CA ASN A 92 -11.94 -5.38 6.76
C ASN A 92 -12.19 -5.85 8.20
N PHE A 93 -11.21 -6.55 8.80
CA PHE A 93 -11.34 -6.99 10.17
C PHE A 93 -11.38 -5.80 11.14
N VAL A 94 -10.52 -4.79 10.93
CA VAL A 94 -10.57 -3.51 11.66
C VAL A 94 -11.92 -2.83 11.51
N PHE A 95 -12.43 -2.73 10.27
CA PHE A 95 -13.73 -2.14 9.99
C PHE A 95 -14.88 -2.89 10.70
N LEU A 96 -14.82 -4.22 10.71
CA LEU A 96 -15.79 -5.06 11.40
C LEU A 96 -15.77 -4.83 12.92
N LEU A 97 -14.58 -4.72 13.53
CA LEU A 97 -14.45 -4.41 14.96
C LEU A 97 -15.11 -3.07 15.31
N GLN A 98 -14.91 -2.05 14.45
CA GLN A 98 -15.55 -0.75 14.62
C GLN A 98 -17.08 -0.85 14.54
N ALA A 99 -17.60 -1.51 13.50
CA ALA A 99 -19.04 -1.64 13.29
C ALA A 99 -19.72 -2.40 14.45
N ILE A 100 -19.14 -3.51 14.92
CA ILE A 100 -19.67 -4.26 16.07
C ILE A 100 -19.59 -3.41 17.35
N GLY A 101 -18.50 -2.67 17.53
CA GLY A 101 -18.33 -1.75 18.64
C GLY A 101 -19.46 -0.74 18.69
N GLU A 102 -19.70 -0.01 17.60
CA GLU A 102 -20.72 1.05 17.53
C GLU A 102 -22.16 0.55 17.74
N ILE A 103 -22.46 -0.69 17.31
CA ILE A 103 -23.77 -1.30 17.49
C ILE A 103 -23.97 -1.80 18.94
N SER A 104 -22.89 -2.07 19.66
CA SER A 104 -22.95 -2.62 21.01
C SER A 104 -23.53 -1.60 22.00
N SER A 105 -24.63 -1.96 22.64
CA SER A 105 -25.18 -1.19 23.78
C SER A 105 -24.40 -1.38 25.07
N ASN A 106 -23.45 -2.33 25.11
CA ASN A 106 -22.63 -2.60 26.28
C ASN A 106 -21.27 -1.88 26.17
N GLU A 107 -21.07 -0.90 27.06
CA GLU A 107 -19.87 -0.05 27.13
C GLU A 107 -18.57 -0.85 27.30
N SER A 108 -18.61 -1.96 28.05
CA SER A 108 -17.43 -2.84 28.24
C SER A 108 -17.02 -3.53 26.94
N VAL A 109 -18.00 -3.95 26.14
CA VAL A 109 -17.77 -4.57 24.83
C VAL A 109 -17.27 -3.53 23.82
N PHE A 110 -17.88 -2.33 23.81
CA PHE A 110 -17.39 -1.23 22.99
C PHE A 110 -15.92 -0.90 23.30
N THR A 111 -15.59 -0.74 24.58
CA THR A 111 -14.23 -0.41 25.02
C THR A 111 -13.22 -1.49 24.62
N PHE A 112 -13.58 -2.77 24.79
CA PHE A 112 -12.73 -3.89 24.37
C PHE A 112 -12.48 -3.90 22.86
N LEU A 113 -13.54 -3.78 22.05
CA LEU A 113 -13.43 -3.79 20.59
C LEU A 113 -12.68 -2.56 20.05
N PHE A 114 -12.92 -1.39 20.63
CA PHE A 114 -12.18 -0.17 20.32
C PHE A 114 -10.69 -0.32 20.66
N SER A 115 -10.36 -0.90 21.81
CA SER A 115 -8.97 -1.17 22.19
C SER A 115 -8.30 -2.18 21.25
N ALA A 116 -9.01 -3.25 20.87
CA ALA A 116 -8.53 -4.23 19.91
C ALA A 116 -8.29 -3.60 18.52
N ARG A 117 -9.20 -2.73 18.07
CA ARG A 117 -9.02 -1.93 16.86
C ARG A 117 -7.76 -1.07 16.96
N MET A 118 -7.62 -0.27 18.02
CA MET A 118 -6.48 0.63 18.19
C MET A 118 -5.16 -0.13 18.20
N PHE A 119 -5.11 -1.32 18.80
CA PHE A 119 -3.93 -2.18 18.76
C PHE A 119 -3.56 -2.61 17.32
N ILE A 120 -4.55 -2.97 16.50
CA ILE A 120 -4.29 -3.37 15.11
C ILE A 120 -3.90 -2.14 14.26
N ASP A 121 -4.65 -1.04 14.35
CA ASP A 121 -4.41 0.20 13.60
C ASP A 121 -3.06 0.84 13.94
N VAL A 122 -2.70 0.89 15.23
CA VAL A 122 -1.52 1.63 15.69
C VAL A 122 -0.28 0.76 15.80
N ASP A 123 -0.39 -0.47 16.30
CA ASP A 123 0.81 -1.29 16.56
C ASP A 123 1.12 -2.23 15.39
N PHE A 124 0.11 -2.93 14.87
CA PHE A 124 0.33 -3.87 13.77
C PHE A 124 0.61 -3.15 12.44
N PHE A 125 -0.27 -2.22 12.03
CA PHE A 125 -0.11 -1.55 10.74
C PHE A 125 1.11 -0.61 10.68
N ARG A 126 1.57 -0.08 11.83
CA ARG A 126 2.76 0.77 11.88
C ARG A 126 4.01 0.05 11.40
N VAL A 127 4.21 -1.20 11.84
CA VAL A 127 5.32 -2.05 11.37
C VAL A 127 5.00 -2.64 10.00
N PHE A 128 3.77 -3.14 9.83
CA PHE A 128 3.39 -3.93 8.66
C PHE A 128 3.36 -3.11 7.37
N GLN A 129 3.03 -1.82 7.42
CA GLN A 129 2.98 -0.97 6.22
C GLN A 129 4.34 -0.89 5.50
N ASN A 130 5.44 -0.77 6.24
CA ASN A 130 6.77 -0.63 5.66
C ASN A 130 7.20 -1.93 4.99
N VAL A 131 6.80 -3.06 5.59
CA VAL A 131 6.98 -4.39 5.01
C VAL A 131 6.10 -4.58 3.78
N LEU A 132 4.86 -4.09 3.78
CA LEU A 132 3.98 -4.11 2.61
C LEU A 132 4.62 -3.36 1.44
N PHE A 133 4.99 -2.09 1.63
CA PHE A 133 5.65 -1.29 0.59
C PHE A 133 6.93 -1.95 0.08
N ALA A 134 7.79 -2.42 0.99
CA ALA A 134 8.99 -3.18 0.63
C ALA A 134 8.67 -4.42 -0.20
N SER A 135 7.63 -5.17 0.17
CA SER A 135 7.19 -6.34 -0.59
C SER A 135 6.74 -5.96 -1.99
N VAL A 136 5.92 -4.92 -2.14
CA VAL A 136 5.47 -4.47 -3.46
C VAL A 136 6.67 -4.02 -4.31
N THR A 137 7.65 -3.31 -3.73
CA THR A 137 8.87 -2.87 -4.43
C THR A 137 9.74 -4.05 -4.86
N VAL A 138 10.05 -4.99 -3.97
CA VAL A 138 10.93 -6.13 -4.27
C VAL A 138 10.30 -7.04 -5.33
N PHE A 139 9.00 -7.33 -5.25
CA PHE A 139 8.31 -8.11 -6.27
C PHE A 139 8.17 -7.36 -7.60
N SER A 140 7.97 -6.04 -7.58
CA SER A 140 7.96 -5.21 -8.80
C SER A 140 9.33 -5.20 -9.48
N PHE A 141 10.41 -5.12 -8.69
CA PHE A 141 11.79 -5.25 -9.16
C PHE A 141 12.06 -6.63 -9.76
N LEU A 142 11.67 -7.70 -9.06
CA LEU A 142 11.84 -9.06 -9.56
C LEU A 142 11.11 -9.28 -10.89
N ALA A 143 9.88 -8.75 -11.03
CA ALA A 143 9.14 -8.81 -12.28
C ALA A 143 9.86 -8.09 -13.42
N ALA A 144 10.41 -6.89 -13.15
CA ALA A 144 11.15 -6.12 -14.14
C ALA A 144 12.48 -6.81 -14.53
N ALA A 145 13.23 -7.30 -13.55
CA ALA A 145 14.48 -8.04 -13.75
C ALA A 145 14.25 -9.33 -14.55
N GLN A 146 13.20 -10.09 -14.23
CA GLN A 146 12.80 -11.27 -14.99
C GLN A 146 12.56 -10.93 -16.45
N ARG A 147 11.83 -9.84 -16.76
CA ARG A 147 11.59 -9.40 -18.15
C ARG A 147 12.89 -9.06 -18.86
N MET A 148 13.76 -8.29 -18.22
CA MET A 148 15.06 -7.93 -18.78
C MET A 148 15.87 -9.17 -19.13
N ILE A 149 15.92 -10.14 -18.23
CA ILE A 149 16.70 -11.37 -18.43
C ILE A 149 16.10 -12.24 -19.52
N LEU A 150 14.78 -12.36 -19.61
CA LEU A 150 14.12 -13.09 -20.70
C LEU A 150 14.35 -12.44 -22.07
N VAL A 151 14.40 -11.10 -22.15
CA VAL A 151 14.65 -10.37 -23.40
C VAL A 151 16.11 -10.51 -23.86
N TYR A 152 17.06 -10.37 -22.94
CA TYR A 152 18.49 -10.29 -23.28
C TYR A 152 19.24 -11.61 -23.20
N PHE A 153 18.86 -12.51 -22.29
CA PHE A 153 19.60 -13.72 -21.97
C PHE A 153 18.73 -14.97 -22.19
N LYS A 154 18.33 -15.20 -23.45
CA LYS A 154 17.52 -16.36 -23.86
C LYS A 154 18.10 -17.71 -23.39
N SER A 155 19.43 -17.83 -23.31
CA SER A 155 20.12 -19.04 -22.83
C SER A 155 19.95 -19.28 -21.33
N ASN A 156 19.77 -18.22 -20.54
CA ASN A 156 19.75 -18.27 -19.08
C ASN A 156 18.33 -18.20 -18.50
N LYS A 157 17.31 -18.42 -19.34
CA LYS A 157 15.89 -18.37 -18.95
C LYS A 157 15.58 -19.26 -17.74
N TRP A 158 16.24 -20.42 -17.64
CA TRP A 158 16.06 -21.40 -16.56
C TRP A 158 16.30 -20.80 -15.15
N ILE A 159 17.16 -19.78 -15.01
CA ILE A 159 17.44 -19.14 -13.72
C ILE A 159 16.19 -18.46 -13.14
N ILE A 160 15.30 -17.96 -14.00
CA ILE A 160 14.14 -17.14 -13.59
C ILE A 160 12.83 -17.72 -14.11
N THR A 161 12.80 -19.03 -14.31
CA THR A 161 11.59 -19.78 -14.65
C THR A 161 11.40 -20.95 -13.70
N GLU A 162 10.15 -21.34 -13.49
CA GLU A 162 9.77 -22.58 -12.79
C GLU A 162 10.27 -22.69 -11.34
N PHE A 163 11.05 -23.72 -11.01
CA PHE A 163 11.48 -24.06 -9.65
C PHE A 163 12.42 -23.00 -9.05
N ASN A 164 13.36 -22.48 -9.84
CA ASN A 164 14.30 -21.48 -9.38
C ASN A 164 13.62 -20.16 -8.98
N LEU A 165 12.57 -19.75 -9.71
CA LEU A 165 11.79 -18.58 -9.36
C LEU A 165 11.09 -18.75 -8.00
N LYS A 166 10.61 -19.95 -7.67
CA LYS A 166 10.01 -20.24 -6.36
C LYS A 166 11.04 -20.13 -5.23
N ILE A 167 12.27 -20.60 -5.45
CA ILE A 167 13.36 -20.44 -4.49
C ILE A 167 13.67 -18.95 -4.27
N ILE A 168 13.77 -18.17 -5.35
CA ILE A 168 14.03 -16.72 -5.24
C ILE A 168 12.92 -16.03 -4.46
N ILE A 169 11.65 -16.35 -4.72
CA ILE A 169 10.50 -15.82 -3.97
C ILE A 169 10.59 -16.20 -2.49
N PHE A 170 10.96 -17.45 -2.17
CA PHE A 170 11.13 -17.89 -0.79
C PHE A 170 12.25 -17.11 -0.08
N VAL A 171 13.39 -16.90 -0.74
CA VAL A 171 14.50 -16.10 -0.21
C VAL A 171 14.09 -14.65 0.01
N ILE A 172 13.31 -14.06 -0.90
CA ILE A 172 12.74 -12.71 -0.72
C ILE A 172 11.88 -12.65 0.54
N TYR A 173 11.00 -13.62 0.77
CA TYR A 173 10.19 -13.66 1.99
C TYR A 173 11.03 -13.78 3.26
N PHE A 174 12.12 -14.55 3.24
CA PHE A 174 13.05 -14.61 4.36
C PHE A 174 13.64 -13.23 4.68
N PHE A 175 14.07 -12.47 3.66
CA PHE A 175 14.58 -11.11 3.86
C PHE A 175 13.50 -10.13 4.30
N LEU A 176 12.27 -10.25 3.81
CA LEU A 176 11.14 -9.42 4.23
C LEU A 176 10.73 -9.71 5.68
N ALA A 177 10.76 -10.98 6.10
CA ALA A 177 10.52 -11.36 7.49
C ALA A 177 11.60 -10.81 8.43
N HIS A 178 12.87 -10.89 8.01
CA HIS A 178 13.96 -10.27 8.76
C HIS A 178 13.81 -8.74 8.80
N TYR A 179 13.45 -8.09 7.69
CA TYR A 179 13.19 -6.65 7.65
C TYR A 179 12.05 -6.23 8.59
N CYS A 180 10.95 -7.00 8.61
CA CYS A 180 9.84 -6.82 9.55
C CYS A 180 10.33 -6.85 11.00
N TRP A 181 11.16 -7.84 11.35
CA TRP A 181 11.76 -7.95 12.68
C TRP A 181 12.66 -6.76 13.02
N ILE A 182 13.46 -6.25 12.07
CA ILE A 182 14.31 -5.07 12.26
C ILE A 182 13.45 -3.83 12.54
N ILE A 183 12.40 -3.58 11.76
CA ILE A 183 11.50 -2.44 11.98
C ILE A 183 10.82 -2.56 13.35
N TYR A 184 10.28 -3.73 13.66
CA TYR A 184 9.66 -4.01 14.96
C TYR A 184 10.61 -3.67 16.11
N LYS A 185 11.88 -4.09 16.02
CA LYS A 185 12.90 -3.77 17.03
C LYS A 185 13.27 -2.28 17.08
N CYS A 186 13.32 -1.60 15.96
CA CYS A 186 13.55 -0.15 15.92
C CYS A 186 12.41 0.64 16.57
N GLU A 187 11.17 0.16 16.46
CA GLU A 187 9.99 0.90 16.92
C GLU A 187 9.55 0.56 18.36
N LEU A 188 10.00 -0.55 18.95
CA LEU A 188 9.59 -0.98 20.29
C LEU A 188 10.54 -0.61 21.43
N ASP A 189 11.79 -0.25 21.17
CA ASP A 189 12.76 -0.17 22.26
C ASP A 189 12.68 1.14 23.07
N SER A 190 11.94 0.99 24.16
CA SER A 190 12.12 1.58 25.49
C SER A 190 13.55 1.39 26.02
N ALA A 191 14.19 2.51 26.41
CA ALA A 191 15.17 2.71 27.50
C ALA A 191 16.39 1.77 27.72
N GLU A 192 16.49 0.56 27.17
CA GLU A 192 17.57 -0.39 27.51
C GLU A 192 18.52 -0.69 26.33
N VAL A 193 19.79 -0.31 26.54
CA VAL A 193 21.00 -0.60 25.74
C VAL A 193 21.09 0.11 24.38
N HIS A 194 21.58 1.36 24.44
CA HIS A 194 21.95 2.23 23.31
C HIS A 194 22.75 1.54 22.17
N LYS A 195 23.60 0.55 22.50
CA LYS A 195 24.41 -0.18 21.50
C LYS A 195 23.60 -1.17 20.65
N SER A 196 22.51 -1.72 21.20
CA SER A 196 21.57 -2.60 20.49
C SER A 196 20.80 -1.78 19.45
N ILE A 197 20.34 -0.59 19.85
CA ILE A 197 19.57 0.35 19.03
C ILE A 197 20.37 0.78 17.78
N LEU A 198 21.64 1.15 17.93
CA LEU A 198 22.47 1.58 16.80
C LEU A 198 22.64 0.48 15.73
N LYS A 199 22.72 -0.79 16.16
CA LYS A 199 22.81 -1.94 15.23
C LYS A 199 21.54 -2.10 14.42
N TYR A 200 20.38 -2.05 15.07
CA TYR A 200 19.09 -2.17 14.37
C TYR A 200 18.81 -0.97 13.47
N GLN A 201 19.16 0.24 13.90
CA GLN A 201 19.08 1.44 13.06
C GLN A 201 19.97 1.33 11.82
N THR A 202 21.22 0.89 11.96
CA THR A 202 22.12 0.68 10.82
C THR A 202 21.56 -0.34 9.83
N LEU A 203 20.98 -1.44 10.33
CA LEU A 203 20.32 -2.43 9.49
C LEU A 203 19.07 -1.84 8.81
N ASN A 204 18.27 -1.04 9.52
CA ASN A 204 17.11 -0.36 8.97
C ASN A 204 17.49 0.57 7.81
N TYR A 205 18.55 1.37 7.97
CA TYR A 205 19.11 2.18 6.88
C TYR A 205 19.55 1.33 5.70
N THR A 206 20.28 0.26 5.98
CA THR A 206 20.79 -0.64 4.93
C THR A 206 19.64 -1.22 4.10
N TYR A 207 18.60 -1.73 4.75
CA TYR A 207 17.42 -2.24 4.06
C TYR A 207 16.72 -1.17 3.23
N ASN A 208 16.46 0.01 3.80
CA ASN A 208 15.75 1.08 3.10
C ASN A 208 16.55 1.63 1.91
N ILE A 209 17.88 1.70 1.99
CA ILE A 209 18.75 2.05 0.87
C ILE A 209 18.67 1.00 -0.24
N ILE A 210 18.72 -0.30 0.12
CA ILE A 210 18.59 -1.38 -0.87
C ILE A 210 17.22 -1.33 -1.56
N ILE A 211 16.14 -1.15 -0.79
CA ILE A 211 14.77 -1.06 -1.31
C ILE A 211 14.63 0.17 -2.23
N PHE A 212 15.21 1.31 -1.84
CA PHE A 212 15.27 2.52 -2.67
C PHE A 212 15.98 2.27 -4.00
N LEU A 213 17.16 1.62 -3.97
CA LEU A 213 17.91 1.29 -5.18
C LEU A 213 17.16 0.30 -6.08
N MET A 214 16.45 -0.67 -5.50
CA MET A 214 15.58 -1.58 -6.24
C MET A 214 14.41 -0.84 -6.89
N SER A 215 13.78 0.09 -6.17
CA SER A 215 12.71 0.94 -6.70
C SER A 215 13.22 1.74 -7.90
N PHE A 216 14.32 2.48 -7.74
CA PHE A 216 14.92 3.26 -8.83
C PHE A 216 15.28 2.40 -10.04
N SER A 217 15.93 1.25 -9.81
CA SER A 217 16.31 0.31 -10.88
C SER A 217 15.09 -0.23 -11.63
N THR A 218 13.99 -0.48 -10.90
CA THR A 218 12.70 -0.90 -11.48
C THR A 218 12.19 0.13 -12.49
N GLY A 219 12.25 1.42 -12.14
CA GLY A 219 11.91 2.52 -13.04
C GLY A 219 12.76 2.53 -14.31
N CYS A 220 14.08 2.40 -14.17
CA CYS A 220 15.01 2.32 -15.30
C CYS A 220 14.69 1.12 -16.21
N PHE A 221 14.44 -0.05 -15.64
CA PHE A 221 14.08 -1.25 -16.40
C PHE A 221 12.76 -1.07 -17.15
N TYR A 222 11.74 -0.48 -16.53
CA TYR A 222 10.46 -0.23 -17.22
C TYR A 222 10.57 0.81 -18.32
N ILE A 223 11.32 1.90 -18.14
CA ILE A 223 11.58 2.88 -19.20
C ILE A 223 12.25 2.20 -20.39
N HIS A 224 13.23 1.33 -20.11
CA HIS A 224 13.95 0.60 -21.13
C HIS A 224 13.05 -0.41 -21.87
N LEU A 225 12.30 -1.22 -21.12
CA LEU A 225 11.31 -2.14 -21.70
C LEU A 225 10.26 -1.41 -22.52
N PHE A 226 9.80 -0.23 -22.07
CA PHE A 226 8.84 0.60 -22.80
C PHE A 226 9.40 1.09 -24.15
N LYS A 227 10.68 1.50 -24.19
CA LYS A 227 11.36 1.85 -25.45
C LYS A 227 11.51 0.64 -26.37
N LEU A 228 11.82 -0.52 -25.81
CA LEU A 228 12.03 -1.75 -26.56
C LEU A 228 10.72 -2.30 -27.16
N VAL A 229 9.65 -2.40 -26.35
CA VAL A 229 8.32 -2.84 -26.80
C VAL A 229 7.70 -1.82 -27.77
N GLY A 230 7.98 -0.53 -27.60
CA GLY A 230 7.52 0.51 -28.53
C GLY A 230 8.05 0.35 -29.96
N LYS A 231 9.17 -0.36 -30.15
CA LYS A 231 9.71 -0.69 -31.48
C LYS A 231 9.06 -1.94 -32.08
N ILE A 232 8.43 -2.80 -31.27
CA ILE A 232 7.97 -4.14 -31.67
C ILE A 232 6.44 -4.23 -31.75
N ALA A 233 5.69 -3.65 -30.81
CA ALA A 233 4.23 -3.76 -30.75
C ALA A 233 3.55 -2.55 -30.07
N LYS A 234 3.06 -1.57 -30.86
CA LYS A 234 2.45 -0.33 -30.36
C LYS A 234 1.25 -0.54 -29.41
N LYS A 235 0.41 -1.57 -29.62
CA LYS A 235 -0.79 -1.84 -28.80
C LYS A 235 -0.47 -2.47 -27.42
N SER A 236 0.61 -3.27 -27.34
CA SER A 236 1.09 -3.88 -26.08
C SER A 236 1.79 -2.86 -25.16
N ARG A 237 2.35 -1.79 -25.76
CA ARG A 237 3.11 -0.74 -25.06
C ARG A 237 2.30 0.00 -23.99
N ALA A 238 1.04 0.31 -24.26
CA ALA A 238 0.19 1.08 -23.35
C ALA A 238 -0.21 0.26 -22.10
N ASN A 239 -0.53 -1.03 -22.28
CA ASN A 239 -0.96 -1.91 -21.19
C ASN A 239 0.15 -2.13 -20.15
N ILE A 240 1.41 -2.21 -20.59
CA ILE A 240 2.56 -2.29 -19.68
C ILE A 240 2.66 -1.00 -18.84
N LEU A 241 2.50 0.16 -19.47
CA LEU A 241 2.61 1.44 -18.77
C LEU A 241 1.50 1.62 -17.71
N TYR A 242 0.25 1.32 -18.08
CA TYR A 242 -0.89 1.42 -17.16
C TYR A 242 -0.81 0.47 -15.97
N GLN A 243 -0.20 -0.70 -16.16
CA GLN A 243 -0.02 -1.70 -15.10
C GLN A 243 1.06 -1.30 -14.10
N PHE A 244 2.14 -0.67 -14.54
CA PHE A 244 3.33 -0.48 -13.68
C PHE A 244 3.50 0.94 -13.16
N VAL A 245 3.10 1.97 -13.90
CA VAL A 245 3.33 3.36 -13.49
C VAL A 245 2.64 3.71 -12.17
N PRO A 246 1.37 3.36 -11.93
CA PRO A 246 0.73 3.70 -10.64
C PRO A 246 1.44 3.04 -9.46
N ILE A 247 1.74 1.74 -9.57
CA ILE A 247 2.48 0.97 -8.55
C ILE A 247 3.85 1.59 -8.28
N TYR A 248 4.62 1.82 -9.33
CA TYR A 248 5.96 2.37 -9.25
C TYR A 248 5.98 3.77 -8.65
N THR A 249 5.04 4.63 -9.03
CA THR A 249 5.00 6.03 -8.61
C THR A 249 4.75 6.13 -7.11
N VAL A 250 3.73 5.40 -6.62
CA VAL A 250 3.40 5.37 -5.20
C VAL A 250 4.55 4.82 -4.37
N GLN A 251 5.16 3.70 -4.79
CA GLN A 251 6.31 3.12 -4.11
C GLN A 251 7.50 4.07 -4.05
N THR A 252 7.87 4.68 -5.18
CA THR A 252 9.05 5.53 -5.28
C THR A 252 8.90 6.77 -4.41
N ILE A 253 7.71 7.40 -4.41
CA ILE A 253 7.41 8.54 -3.54
C ILE A 253 7.53 8.12 -2.08
N HIS A 254 6.86 7.04 -1.68
CA HIS A 254 6.86 6.58 -0.30
C HIS A 254 8.29 6.27 0.20
N ILE A 255 9.07 5.44 -0.51
CA ILE A 255 10.42 5.06 -0.05
C ILE A 255 11.38 6.26 -0.03
N THR A 256 11.24 7.21 -0.95
CA THR A 256 12.06 8.43 -0.97
C THR A 256 11.74 9.33 0.22
N VAL A 257 10.45 9.54 0.50
CA VAL A 257 10.00 10.36 1.63
C VAL A 257 10.35 9.69 2.96
N TYR A 258 10.16 8.37 3.07
CA TYR A 258 10.51 7.60 4.27
C TYR A 258 12.01 7.63 4.57
N LEU A 259 12.86 7.38 3.56
CA LEU A 259 14.32 7.45 3.73
C LEU A 259 14.78 8.87 4.10
N SER A 260 14.18 9.89 3.48
CA SER A 260 14.46 11.29 3.84
C SER A 260 14.04 11.59 5.28
N ALA A 261 12.88 11.07 5.72
CA ALA A 261 12.40 11.24 7.08
C ALA A 261 13.27 10.53 8.11
N LEU A 262 13.82 9.35 7.79
CA LEU A 262 14.83 8.69 8.64
C LEU A 262 16.04 9.59 8.86
N ILE A 263 16.65 10.07 7.77
CA ILE A 263 17.86 10.94 7.84
C ILE A 263 17.56 12.23 8.61
N ILE A 264 16.43 12.88 8.32
CA ILE A 264 16.05 14.13 9.00
C ILE A 264 15.75 13.87 10.48
N SER A 265 15.12 12.74 10.83
CA SER A 265 14.80 12.42 12.22
C SER A 265 16.07 12.25 13.06
N ASP A 266 17.08 11.60 12.51
CA ASP A 266 18.38 11.44 13.18
C ASP A 266 19.10 12.78 13.36
N VAL A 267 19.09 13.65 12.35
CA VAL A 267 19.74 14.96 12.42
C VAL A 267 19.00 15.94 13.35
N SER A 268 17.67 15.93 13.30
CA SER A 268 16.83 16.92 14.00
C SER A 268 16.36 16.48 15.39
N SER A 269 16.59 15.21 15.76
CA SER A 269 16.05 14.59 16.98
C SER A 269 14.52 14.67 17.10
N LYS A 270 13.82 14.86 15.97
CA LYS A 270 12.36 14.88 15.87
C LYS A 270 11.88 13.66 15.12
N ASP A 271 10.80 13.06 15.58
CA ASP A 271 10.23 11.88 14.94
C ASP A 271 9.41 12.24 13.68
N HIS A 272 10.12 12.48 12.57
CA HIS A 272 9.49 12.69 11.26
C HIS A 272 9.05 11.37 10.62
N VAL A 273 9.68 10.25 11.00
CA VAL A 273 9.33 8.91 10.51
C VAL A 273 7.89 8.56 10.88
N TRP A 274 7.49 8.81 12.14
CA TRP A 274 6.12 8.58 12.59
C TRP A 274 5.09 9.33 11.74
N ARG A 275 5.37 10.59 11.36
CA ARG A 275 4.45 11.38 10.52
C ARG A 275 4.32 10.80 9.11
N VAL A 276 5.42 10.38 8.51
CA VAL A 276 5.40 9.77 7.17
C VAL A 276 4.66 8.44 7.20
N ASN A 277 4.91 7.63 8.22
CA ASN A 277 4.20 6.37 8.48
C ASN A 277 2.70 6.61 8.64
N LEU A 278 2.30 7.60 9.45
CA LEU A 278 0.89 7.93 9.64
C LEU A 278 0.22 8.33 8.33
N ILE A 279 0.80 9.28 7.59
CA ILE A 279 0.26 9.74 6.30
C ILE A 279 0.20 8.59 5.28
N SER A 280 1.21 7.71 5.28
CA SER A 280 1.25 6.57 4.34
C SER A 280 0.19 5.53 4.68
N ALA A 281 0.05 5.17 5.96
CA ALA A 281 -0.99 4.25 6.43
C ALA A 281 -2.39 4.77 6.12
N GLU A 282 -2.62 6.06 6.35
CA GLU A 282 -3.94 6.67 6.21
C GLU A 282 -4.32 6.93 4.75
N PHE A 283 -3.41 7.46 3.92
CA PHE A 283 -3.77 7.98 2.59
C PHE A 283 -3.26 7.15 1.42
N ILE A 284 -2.26 6.31 1.62
CA ILE A 284 -1.57 5.62 0.51
C ILE A 284 -1.85 4.12 0.56
N LEU A 285 -1.75 3.52 1.73
CA LEU A 285 -1.89 2.09 1.95
C LEU A 285 -3.26 1.54 1.50
N PRO A 286 -4.41 2.22 1.73
CA PRO A 286 -5.73 1.77 1.27
C PRO A 286 -5.83 1.66 -0.26
N PHE A 287 -4.97 2.37 -1.00
CA PHE A 287 -4.94 2.27 -2.46
C PHE A 287 -4.13 1.08 -2.97
N ILE A 288 -3.34 0.38 -2.15
CA ILE A 288 -2.53 -0.75 -2.65
C ILE A 288 -3.41 -1.84 -3.30
N PRO A 289 -4.49 -2.35 -2.66
CA PRO A 289 -5.38 -3.33 -3.29
C PRO A 289 -6.04 -2.81 -4.57
N VAL A 290 -6.44 -1.53 -4.57
CA VAL A 290 -7.03 -0.84 -5.74
C VAL A 290 -6.04 -0.83 -6.90
N ILE A 291 -4.83 -0.35 -6.65
CA ILE A 291 -3.76 -0.23 -7.64
C ILE A 291 -3.39 -1.62 -8.16
N VAL A 292 -3.20 -2.61 -7.29
CA VAL A 292 -2.87 -3.99 -7.70
C VAL A 292 -4.00 -4.57 -8.55
N SER A 293 -5.26 -4.43 -8.11
CA SER A 293 -6.41 -4.95 -8.85
C SER A 293 -6.58 -4.31 -10.23
N LEU A 294 -6.48 -2.98 -10.31
CA LEU A 294 -6.52 -2.27 -11.60
C LEU A 294 -5.36 -2.65 -12.50
N SER A 295 -4.16 -2.77 -11.95
CA SER A 295 -2.96 -3.18 -12.68
C SER A 295 -3.14 -4.57 -13.30
N TYR A 296 -3.82 -5.48 -12.59
CA TYR A 296 -4.18 -6.79 -13.11
C TYR A 296 -5.26 -6.73 -14.19
N ILE A 297 -6.37 -6.03 -13.94
CA ILE A 297 -7.54 -6.03 -14.83
C ILE A 297 -7.26 -5.22 -16.11
N ALA A 298 -6.69 -4.02 -15.99
CA ALA A 298 -6.39 -3.13 -17.10
C ALA A 298 -5.32 -3.69 -18.05
N SER A 299 -4.47 -4.59 -17.57
CA SER A 299 -3.48 -5.25 -18.43
C SER A 299 -4.10 -6.19 -19.47
N LYS A 300 -5.38 -6.58 -19.31
CA LYS A 300 -5.98 -7.71 -20.06
C LYS A 300 -7.34 -7.44 -20.71
N GLU A 301 -8.18 -6.56 -20.17
CA GLU A 301 -9.50 -6.27 -20.74
C GLU A 301 -9.92 -4.80 -20.59
N ASN A 302 -10.92 -4.40 -21.39
CA ASN A 302 -11.60 -3.13 -21.24
C ASN A 302 -12.47 -3.20 -19.97
N LEU A 303 -12.06 -2.53 -18.88
CA LEU A 303 -12.76 -2.53 -17.57
C LEU A 303 -14.28 -2.35 -17.70
N ARG A 304 -14.71 -1.54 -18.67
CA ARG A 304 -16.12 -1.31 -19.03
C ARG A 304 -16.87 -2.59 -19.43
N ALA A 305 -16.24 -3.47 -20.20
CA ALA A 305 -16.84 -4.73 -20.63
C ALA A 305 -17.00 -5.71 -19.47
N MET A 306 -16.01 -5.77 -18.57
CA MET A 306 -16.07 -6.62 -17.37
C MET A 306 -17.19 -6.16 -16.43
N GLY A 307 -17.30 -4.85 -16.17
CA GLY A 307 -18.39 -4.28 -15.37
C GLY A 307 -19.77 -4.54 -15.99
N LEU A 308 -19.94 -4.35 -17.30
CA LEU A 308 -21.20 -4.65 -17.98
C LEU A 308 -21.57 -6.13 -17.89
N ASN A 309 -20.60 -7.03 -18.04
CA ASN A 309 -20.79 -8.48 -17.97
C ASN A 309 -21.12 -8.97 -16.55
N PHE A 310 -20.54 -8.34 -15.53
CA PHE A 310 -20.90 -8.60 -14.14
C PHE A 310 -22.33 -8.14 -13.85
N MET A 311 -22.65 -6.90 -14.21
CA MET A 311 -23.99 -6.35 -14.02
C MET A 311 -25.06 -7.17 -14.75
N THR A 312 -24.80 -7.60 -15.98
CA THR A 312 -25.73 -8.50 -16.72
C THR A 312 -25.81 -9.90 -16.11
N SER A 313 -24.72 -10.44 -15.56
CA SER A 313 -24.74 -11.73 -14.87
C SER A 313 -25.56 -11.67 -13.58
N VAL A 314 -25.41 -10.60 -12.80
CA VAL A 314 -26.19 -10.36 -11.57
C VAL A 314 -27.65 -10.10 -11.92
N LEU A 315 -27.91 -9.29 -12.95
CA LEU A 315 -29.27 -9.02 -13.41
C LEU A 315 -29.98 -10.32 -13.86
N ARG A 316 -29.28 -11.17 -14.62
CA ARG A 316 -29.80 -12.46 -15.08
C ARG A 316 -30.05 -13.43 -13.91
N SER A 317 -29.20 -13.45 -12.88
CA SER A 317 -29.45 -14.29 -11.69
C SER A 317 -30.57 -13.75 -10.79
N THR A 318 -30.89 -12.45 -10.87
CA THR A 318 -31.89 -11.82 -10.00
C THR A 318 -33.27 -11.79 -10.65
N ILE A 319 -33.34 -11.73 -11.98
CA ILE A 319 -34.61 -11.59 -12.72
C ILE A 319 -35.09 -12.93 -13.33
N GLY A 320 -34.21 -13.94 -13.48
CA GLY A 320 -34.54 -15.21 -14.14
C GLY A 320 -34.34 -15.15 -15.64
#